data_AF-W1W8N6-F1
#
_entry.id   AF-W1W8N6-F1
#
_cell.length_a   1.000
_cell.length_b   1.000
_cell.length_c   1.000
_cell.angle_alpha   90.00
_cell.angle_beta   90.00
_cell.angle_gamma   90.00
#
_symmetry.space_group_name_H-M   'P 1'
#
loop_
_entity.id
_entity.type
_entity.pdbx_description
1 polymer ?
#
loop_
_entity_poly.entity_id
_entity_poly.type
_entity_poly.pdbx_seq_one_letter_code
_entity_poly.pdbx_strand_id
1 'polypeptide(L)'
;MISKLVFRAMVLGAVACAFSATGFAADVQNGHGQGIADSTTEVNGAKHEAVRSNWLDRTDIAIGVQTGGSSDSHKGMFPSDYNNNFYNTKSDYGNITKAYIETLQPITHYDENSKSVVFVQGRIGRGGEKISSKEVRGYFTPDLVMSPFGFDVFTEINTDEKTSESLGTVGSLGVGYRILSKHEHAYVGVNAFVDRAFTGNYNRISGGVEYVNGLNEVYANVYRGLGDKELVKGGGGNPYPKRLYPNGYPDTFPYNTIPSENYNTYVGGGVLDGYEIGIVRSFKNARWARAYVNGYRWNGNGFSHKQEYNWGRPGHWSVPWFTARNANHYKGIKIGAELQLTPHISLDIGYNNANNMSKGMYGTLKYTLGTSKFAFWGGKHSDDTITTARSKMLDKVRRQDLIVESFDDIEYDYLAPIDHL
;
A
#
# COMPACT_ATOMS: atom_id res chain seq x y z
N MET A 1 -1.88 -28.15 -15.08
CA MET A 1 -3.18 -27.51 -14.74
C MET A 1 -3.69 -27.83 -13.33
N ILE A 2 -3.16 -28.84 -12.62
CA ILE A 2 -3.66 -29.30 -11.31
C ILE A 2 -3.20 -28.41 -10.12
N SER A 3 -2.10 -27.66 -10.24
CA SER A 3 -1.55 -26.85 -9.11
C SER A 3 -2.33 -25.56 -8.80
N LYS A 4 -2.96 -24.92 -9.79
CA LYS A 4 -3.74 -23.68 -9.58
C LYS A 4 -5.07 -23.93 -8.85
N LEU A 5 -5.65 -25.12 -8.98
CA LEU A 5 -6.95 -25.46 -8.38
C LEU A 5 -6.82 -25.80 -6.89
N VAL A 6 -5.78 -26.55 -6.52
CA VAL A 6 -5.49 -26.91 -5.11
C VAL A 6 -5.17 -25.66 -4.27
N PHE A 7 -4.47 -24.68 -4.85
CA PHE A 7 -4.14 -23.43 -4.15
C PHE A 7 -5.37 -22.51 -3.98
N ARG A 8 -6.27 -22.45 -4.98
CA ARG A 8 -7.54 -21.70 -4.86
C ARG A 8 -8.51 -22.35 -3.86
N ALA A 9 -8.54 -23.68 -3.78
CA ALA A 9 -9.35 -24.40 -2.81
C ALA A 9 -8.87 -24.21 -1.36
N MET A 10 -7.55 -24.10 -1.14
CA MET A 10 -6.98 -23.86 0.19
C MET A 10 -7.23 -22.42 0.68
N VAL A 11 -7.18 -21.43 -0.22
CA VAL A 11 -7.54 -20.02 0.08
C VAL A 11 -9.04 -19.87 0.33
N LEU A 12 -9.90 -20.61 -0.38
CA LEU A 12 -11.35 -20.59 -0.13
C LEU A 12 -11.76 -21.36 1.14
N GLY A 13 -11.05 -22.46 1.47
CA GLY A 13 -11.27 -23.22 2.70
C GLY A 13 -10.94 -22.45 3.98
N ALA A 14 -9.95 -21.56 3.95
CA ALA A 14 -9.61 -20.69 5.08
C ALA A 14 -10.60 -19.51 5.23
N VAL A 15 -11.20 -19.03 4.14
CA VAL A 15 -12.15 -17.91 4.15
C VAL A 15 -13.56 -18.36 4.57
N ALA A 16 -13.96 -19.60 4.29
CA ALA A 16 -15.29 -20.11 4.66
C ALA A 16 -15.47 -20.39 6.16
N CYS A 17 -14.40 -20.70 6.90
CA CYS A 17 -14.46 -20.94 8.35
C CYS A 17 -14.44 -19.65 9.20
N ALA A 18 -14.26 -18.48 8.59
CA ALA A 18 -14.18 -17.20 9.31
C ALA A 18 -15.53 -16.47 9.46
N PHE A 19 -16.59 -16.86 8.72
CA PHE A 19 -17.85 -16.11 8.65
C PHE A 19 -19.11 -16.84 9.15
N SER A 20 -18.99 -18.04 9.74
CA SER A 20 -20.14 -18.80 10.26
C SER A 20 -20.06 -19.01 11.77
N ALA A 21 -20.11 -17.91 12.54
CA ALA A 21 -20.58 -17.89 13.94
C ALA A 21 -20.64 -16.45 14.47
N THR A 22 -21.49 -15.59 13.90
CA THR A 22 -21.96 -14.39 14.61
C THR A 22 -23.17 -14.79 15.45
N GLY A 23 -22.91 -15.25 16.68
CA GLY A 23 -23.88 -15.29 17.76
C GLY A 23 -23.31 -14.46 18.90
N PHE A 24 -23.82 -13.24 19.09
CA PHE A 24 -23.62 -12.52 20.34
C PHE A 24 -24.37 -13.29 21.43
N ALA A 25 -23.65 -14.11 22.20
CA ALA A 25 -24.21 -14.71 23.41
C ALA A 25 -24.02 -13.72 24.55
N ALA A 26 -25.12 -13.12 24.98
CA ALA A 26 -25.24 -12.51 26.31
C ALA A 26 -25.16 -13.65 27.34
N ASP A 27 -24.18 -13.60 28.23
CA ASP A 27 -24.04 -14.59 29.28
C ASP A 27 -24.95 -14.21 30.46
N VAL A 28 -25.88 -15.11 30.79
CA VAL A 28 -26.70 -15.11 32.00
C VAL A 28 -26.26 -16.28 32.86
N GLN A 29 -26.07 -15.97 34.14
CA GLN A 29 -25.49 -16.76 35.21
C GLN A 29 -25.96 -18.23 35.38
N ASN A 30 -24.99 -18.99 35.92
CA ASN A 30 -25.06 -20.08 36.92
C ASN A 30 -25.40 -21.51 36.48
N GLY A 31 -24.49 -22.43 36.84
CA GLY A 31 -24.74 -23.87 36.86
C GLY A 31 -23.51 -24.77 37.05
N HIS A 32 -23.03 -24.88 38.29
CA HIS A 32 -22.45 -26.08 38.95
C HIS A 32 -21.47 -27.05 38.21
N GLY A 33 -20.19 -26.99 38.63
CA GLY A 33 -19.43 -28.10 39.26
C GLY A 33 -18.99 -29.32 38.43
N GLN A 34 -17.70 -29.39 38.07
CA GLN A 34 -16.84 -30.58 38.26
C GLN A 34 -15.36 -30.30 37.91
N GLY A 35 -14.45 -30.61 38.84
CA GLY A 35 -13.00 -30.78 38.61
C GLY A 35 -12.13 -29.52 38.69
N ILE A 36 -11.83 -29.03 39.91
CA ILE A 36 -10.84 -27.97 40.12
C ILE A 36 -9.43 -28.58 40.05
N ALA A 37 -8.84 -28.62 38.86
CA ALA A 37 -7.42 -28.28 38.75
C ALA A 37 -7.34 -26.77 39.02
N ASP A 38 -6.56 -26.38 40.01
CA ASP A 38 -6.48 -25.01 40.52
C ASP A 38 -6.09 -24.04 39.40
N SER A 39 -7.11 -23.42 38.79
CA SER A 39 -6.93 -22.51 37.66
C SER A 39 -6.14 -21.25 38.05
N THR A 40 -5.94 -21.01 39.35
CA THR A 40 -5.17 -19.86 39.83
C THR A 40 -3.67 -20.07 39.66
N THR A 41 -3.14 -21.28 39.88
CA THR A 41 -1.70 -21.57 39.76
C THR A 41 -1.22 -21.53 38.30
N GLU A 42 -2.01 -22.04 37.35
CA GLU A 42 -1.68 -22.00 35.92
C GLU A 42 -1.81 -20.58 35.32
N VAL A 43 -2.83 -19.82 35.74
CA VAL A 43 -2.99 -18.41 35.35
C VAL A 43 -1.83 -17.58 35.88
N ASN A 44 -1.38 -17.82 37.11
CA ASN A 44 -0.23 -17.14 37.69
C ASN A 44 1.06 -17.47 36.92
N GLY A 45 1.28 -18.73 36.51
CA GLY A 45 2.43 -19.10 35.67
C GLY A 45 2.44 -18.43 34.30
N ALA A 46 1.28 -18.33 33.63
CA ALA A 46 1.17 -17.65 32.34
C ALA A 46 1.41 -16.12 32.44
N LYS A 47 0.99 -15.50 33.55
CA LYS A 47 1.30 -14.09 33.86
C LYS A 47 2.80 -13.89 34.09
N HIS A 48 3.42 -14.79 34.85
CA HIS A 48 4.82 -14.72 35.24
C HIS A 48 5.78 -14.84 34.04
N GLU A 49 5.41 -15.62 33.02
CA GLU A 49 6.19 -15.75 31.78
C GLU A 49 6.01 -14.57 30.82
N ALA A 50 4.80 -14.04 30.66
CA ALA A 50 4.53 -12.89 29.77
C ALA A 50 5.34 -11.64 30.15
N VAL A 51 5.67 -11.53 31.44
CA VAL A 51 6.38 -10.42 32.07
C VAL A 51 7.90 -10.52 31.94
N ARG A 52 8.45 -11.75 31.89
CA ARG A 52 9.90 -12.00 31.85
C ARG A 52 10.54 -12.01 30.45
N SER A 53 9.89 -11.42 29.44
CA SER A 53 10.45 -11.40 28.08
C SER A 53 11.68 -10.48 27.97
N ASN A 54 12.73 -10.97 27.32
CA ASN A 54 13.96 -10.22 27.07
C ASN A 54 13.82 -9.37 25.78
N TRP A 55 14.68 -8.37 25.62
CA TRP A 55 14.75 -7.53 24.43
C TRP A 55 15.01 -8.34 23.15
N LEU A 56 15.72 -9.48 23.29
CA LEU A 56 15.98 -10.44 22.21
C LEU A 56 14.69 -11.11 21.70
N ASP A 57 13.75 -11.46 22.59
CA ASP A 57 12.46 -12.08 22.22
C ASP A 57 11.57 -11.14 21.40
N ARG A 58 11.91 -9.85 21.37
CA ARG A 58 11.16 -8.80 20.68
C ARG A 58 11.95 -8.21 19.51
N THR A 59 13.08 -8.79 19.14
CA THR A 59 13.91 -8.32 18.03
C THR A 59 13.85 -9.31 16.89
N ASP A 60 13.32 -8.88 15.75
CA ASP A 60 13.23 -9.70 14.54
C ASP A 60 14.14 -9.16 13.45
N ILE A 61 14.73 -10.08 12.70
CA ILE A 61 15.38 -9.85 11.42
C ILE A 61 14.46 -10.44 10.35
N ALA A 62 13.97 -9.62 9.43
CA ALA A 62 12.97 -10.02 8.45
C ALA A 62 13.48 -9.83 7.03
N ILE A 63 13.15 -10.77 6.15
CA ILE A 63 13.36 -10.69 4.70
C ILE A 63 12.06 -11.09 4.03
N GLY A 64 11.59 -10.29 3.08
CA GLY A 64 10.33 -10.55 2.40
C GLY A 64 10.30 -10.06 0.97
N VAL A 65 9.38 -10.65 0.21
CA VAL A 65 9.08 -10.30 -1.17
C VAL A 65 7.58 -10.26 -1.37
N GLN A 66 7.12 -9.31 -2.16
CA GLN A 66 5.77 -9.24 -2.69
C GLN A 66 5.87 -9.26 -4.21
N THR A 67 5.13 -10.16 -4.84
CA THR A 67 5.04 -10.21 -6.29
C THR A 67 4.30 -8.99 -6.80
N GLY A 68 4.80 -8.45 -7.90
CA GLY A 68 4.13 -7.44 -8.69
C GLY A 68 3.06 -8.01 -9.62
N GLY A 69 2.47 -7.12 -10.41
CA GLY A 69 1.57 -7.50 -11.49
C GLY A 69 1.65 -6.49 -12.62
N SER A 70 1.52 -6.96 -13.85
CA SER A 70 1.46 -6.11 -15.04
C SER A 70 0.06 -6.15 -15.67
N SER A 71 -0.27 -5.12 -16.44
CA SER A 71 -1.33 -5.17 -17.44
C SER A 71 -0.71 -5.28 -18.81
N ASP A 72 -1.40 -5.96 -19.72
CA ASP A 72 -1.05 -5.87 -21.14
C ASP A 72 -1.15 -4.42 -21.60
N SER A 73 -0.32 -4.05 -22.57
CA SER A 73 -0.42 -2.74 -23.21
C SER A 73 -1.72 -2.68 -24.00
N HIS A 74 -2.64 -1.81 -23.59
CA HIS A 74 -3.86 -1.57 -24.34
C HIS A 74 -3.64 -0.35 -25.25
N LYS A 75 -3.81 -0.54 -26.56
CA LYS A 75 -3.81 0.53 -27.55
C LYS A 75 -5.22 0.68 -28.12
N GLY A 76 -5.91 1.75 -27.75
CA GLY A 76 -7.20 2.13 -28.33
C GLY A 76 -7.02 3.20 -29.40
N MET A 77 -7.80 3.12 -30.48
CA MET A 77 -7.91 4.19 -31.46
C MET A 77 -9.27 4.87 -31.30
N PHE A 78 -9.25 6.18 -31.10
CA PHE A 78 -10.42 7.02 -30.99
C PHE A 78 -10.38 8.03 -32.14
N PRO A 79 -11.04 7.74 -33.27
CA PRO A 79 -11.10 8.68 -34.38
C PRO A 79 -11.88 9.93 -33.96
N SER A 80 -11.37 11.11 -34.34
CA SER A 80 -12.06 12.39 -34.24
C SER A 80 -12.24 13.00 -35.64
N ASP A 81 -12.95 14.12 -35.73
CA ASP A 81 -13.14 14.82 -37.00
C ASP A 81 -11.84 15.42 -37.57
N TYR A 82 -10.79 15.50 -36.74
CA TYR A 82 -9.54 16.19 -37.09
C TYR A 82 -8.31 15.28 -37.04
N ASN A 83 -8.33 14.18 -36.26
CA ASN A 83 -7.19 13.30 -36.07
C ASN A 83 -7.58 11.89 -35.58
N ASN A 84 -6.65 10.94 -35.73
CA ASN A 84 -6.76 9.63 -35.07
C ASN A 84 -6.00 9.69 -33.73
N ASN A 85 -6.74 9.56 -32.63
CA ASN A 85 -6.18 9.58 -31.29
C ASN A 85 -5.87 8.17 -30.83
N PHE A 86 -4.59 7.88 -30.61
CA PHE A 86 -4.17 6.62 -30.01
C PHE A 86 -3.96 6.80 -28.52
N TYR A 87 -4.60 5.93 -27.75
CA TYR A 87 -4.46 5.89 -26.30
C TYR A 87 -3.78 4.60 -25.89
N ASN A 88 -2.56 4.72 -25.39
CA ASN A 88 -1.74 3.63 -24.90
C ASN A 88 -1.77 3.61 -23.38
N THR A 89 -2.23 2.51 -22.78
CA THR A 89 -2.17 2.34 -21.33
C THR A 89 -1.34 1.11 -21.01
N LYS A 90 -0.35 1.29 -20.13
CA LYS A 90 0.49 0.20 -19.63
C LYS A 90 0.72 0.37 -18.14
N SER A 91 0.57 -0.72 -17.39
CA SER A 91 0.96 -0.75 -15.99
C SER A 91 1.88 -1.93 -15.72
N ASP A 92 2.99 -1.65 -15.04
CA ASP A 92 3.99 -2.64 -14.67
C ASP A 92 4.41 -2.42 -13.21
N TYR A 93 3.67 -3.05 -12.31
CA TYR A 93 3.99 -2.99 -10.89
C TYR A 93 5.02 -4.08 -10.61
N GLY A 94 6.27 -3.68 -10.34
CA GLY A 94 7.36 -4.61 -10.08
C GLY A 94 7.25 -5.33 -8.74
N ASN A 95 8.18 -6.26 -8.51
CA ASN A 95 8.29 -6.95 -7.23
C ASN A 95 8.82 -6.01 -6.15
N ILE A 96 8.23 -6.07 -4.96
CA ILE A 96 8.66 -5.30 -3.80
C ILE A 96 9.47 -6.19 -2.87
N THR A 97 10.66 -5.75 -2.49
CA THR A 97 11.54 -6.47 -1.58
C THR A 97 11.68 -5.73 -0.26
N LYS A 98 11.76 -6.48 0.83
CA LYS A 98 11.88 -5.97 2.19
C LYS A 98 13.01 -6.72 2.91
N ALA A 99 13.81 -5.99 3.66
CA ALA A 99 14.84 -6.57 4.51
C ALA A 99 15.07 -5.63 5.69
N TYR A 100 14.68 -6.00 6.90
CA TYR A 100 14.71 -5.07 8.03
C TYR A 100 14.97 -5.75 9.36
N ILE A 101 15.42 -4.94 10.32
CA ILE A 101 15.48 -5.29 11.73
C ILE A 101 14.44 -4.46 12.46
N GLU A 102 13.66 -5.09 13.33
CA GLU A 102 12.63 -4.44 14.13
C GLU A 102 12.64 -4.92 15.57
N THR A 103 12.59 -3.98 16.51
CA THR A 103 12.63 -4.24 17.95
C THR A 103 11.61 -3.39 18.70
N LEU A 104 11.03 -3.96 19.77
CA LEU A 104 10.15 -3.25 20.71
C LEU A 104 10.69 -3.40 22.13
N GLN A 105 10.80 -2.29 22.86
CA GLN A 105 11.28 -2.26 24.23
C GLN A 105 10.31 -1.52 25.17
N PRO A 106 9.90 -2.13 26.29
CA PRO A 106 9.21 -1.41 27.35
C PRO A 106 10.16 -0.42 28.02
N ILE A 107 9.68 0.78 28.30
CA ILE A 107 10.42 1.84 29.00
C ILE A 107 9.98 1.89 30.47
N THR A 108 8.69 1.69 30.72
CA THR A 108 8.16 1.58 32.08
C THR A 108 8.35 0.18 32.61
N HIS A 109 8.51 0.06 33.92
CA HIS A 109 8.45 -1.22 34.58
C HIS A 109 7.12 -1.92 34.23
N TYR A 110 7.22 -3.16 33.75
CA TYR A 110 6.07 -3.97 33.39
C TYR A 110 6.23 -5.33 34.04
N ASP A 111 5.40 -5.56 35.06
CA ASP A 111 5.35 -6.78 35.85
C ASP A 111 3.94 -7.40 35.87
N GLU A 112 3.75 -8.45 36.67
CA GLU A 112 2.45 -9.15 36.80
C GLU A 112 1.35 -8.28 37.39
N ASN A 113 1.73 -7.24 38.13
CA ASN A 113 0.82 -6.30 38.79
C ASN A 113 0.53 -5.07 37.93
N SER A 114 1.40 -4.80 36.95
CA SER A 114 1.32 -3.66 36.06
C SER A 114 0.09 -3.77 35.17
N LYS A 115 -0.67 -2.68 35.09
CA LYS A 115 -1.85 -2.53 34.22
C LYS A 115 -1.60 -1.64 33.02
N SER A 116 -0.39 -1.10 32.89
CA SER A 116 -0.03 -0.22 31.79
C SER A 116 1.43 -0.42 31.41
N VAL A 117 1.74 -0.14 30.15
CA VAL A 117 3.12 -0.13 29.66
C VAL A 117 3.31 0.99 28.65
N VAL A 118 4.41 1.72 28.80
CA VAL A 118 4.96 2.60 27.76
C VAL A 118 6.09 1.85 27.08
N PHE A 119 6.11 1.87 25.75
CA PHE A 119 7.13 1.21 24.96
C PHE A 119 7.67 2.11 23.85
N VAL A 120 8.89 1.82 23.41
CA VAL A 120 9.46 2.30 22.15
C VAL A 120 9.57 1.16 21.16
N GLN A 121 9.35 1.46 19.89
CA GLN A 121 9.54 0.52 18.79
C GLN A 121 10.38 1.17 17.70
N GLY A 122 11.43 0.48 17.28
CA GLY A 122 12.35 0.91 16.24
C GLY A 122 12.44 -0.11 15.12
N ARG A 123 12.49 0.36 13.87
CA ARG A 123 12.72 -0.48 12.69
C ARG A 123 13.65 0.23 11.72
N ILE A 124 14.59 -0.50 11.14
CA ILE A 124 15.46 0.03 10.08
C ILE A 124 15.73 -1.06 9.04
N GLY A 125 15.72 -0.67 7.77
CA GLY A 125 16.10 -1.56 6.69
C GLY A 125 15.49 -1.15 5.35
N ARG A 126 15.54 -2.05 4.38
CA ARG A 126 14.90 -1.89 3.08
C ARG A 126 13.39 -2.14 3.18
N GLY A 127 12.59 -1.22 2.67
CA GLY A 127 11.14 -1.34 2.63
C GLY A 127 10.49 -0.14 1.94
N GLY A 128 9.17 -0.08 2.02
CA GLY A 128 8.37 0.94 1.34
C GLY A 128 8.17 0.68 -0.14
N GLU A 129 7.23 1.41 -0.72
CA GLU A 129 6.84 1.30 -2.12
C GLU A 129 6.81 2.69 -2.75
N LYS A 130 7.43 2.82 -3.92
CA LYS A 130 7.35 4.02 -4.74
C LYS A 130 6.53 3.71 -5.98
N ILE A 131 5.42 4.42 -6.13
CA ILE A 131 4.55 4.36 -7.29
C ILE A 131 4.95 5.52 -8.19
N SER A 132 5.28 5.23 -9.45
CA SER A 132 5.60 6.25 -10.44
C SER A 132 4.56 6.24 -11.55
N SER A 133 4.07 7.42 -11.95
CA SER A 133 3.19 7.58 -13.11
C SER A 133 3.84 8.50 -14.14
N LYS A 134 3.78 8.13 -15.41
CA LYS A 134 4.14 9.00 -16.53
C LYS A 134 2.95 9.13 -17.45
N GLU A 135 2.54 10.36 -17.73
CA GLU A 135 1.40 10.63 -18.59
C GLU A 135 1.86 11.54 -19.74
N VAL A 136 1.69 11.09 -20.98
CA VAL A 136 1.99 11.85 -22.19
C VAL A 136 0.74 11.97 -23.03
N ARG A 137 0.66 13.09 -23.74
CA ARG A 137 -0.62 13.72 -23.91
C ARG A 137 -0.52 14.72 -25.06
N GLY A 138 -1.32 14.53 -26.11
CA GLY A 138 -1.27 15.37 -27.32
C GLY A 138 0.02 15.20 -28.13
N TYR A 139 0.75 14.10 -28.03
CA TYR A 139 2.02 14.00 -28.74
C TYR A 139 1.80 13.61 -30.21
N PHE A 140 2.08 14.51 -31.16
CA PHE A 140 1.99 14.21 -32.59
C PHE A 140 3.24 13.47 -33.09
N THR A 141 3.02 12.46 -33.94
CA THR A 141 4.06 11.82 -34.76
C THR A 141 3.89 12.22 -36.22
N PRO A 142 4.99 12.22 -37.01
CA PRO A 142 4.92 12.53 -38.44
C PRO A 142 4.20 11.45 -39.27
N ASP A 143 3.68 10.39 -38.65
CA ASP A 143 2.91 9.36 -39.33
C ASP A 143 1.54 9.92 -39.71
N LEU A 144 1.36 10.17 -41.00
CA LEU A 144 0.08 10.61 -41.56
C LEU A 144 -0.88 9.43 -41.67
N VAL A 145 -2.11 9.64 -41.26
CA VAL A 145 -3.18 8.64 -41.32
C VAL A 145 -4.43 9.25 -41.92
N MET A 146 -5.19 8.43 -42.66
CA MET A 146 -6.47 8.81 -43.23
C MET A 146 -7.47 9.12 -42.11
N SER A 147 -8.00 10.33 -42.09
CA SER A 147 -9.14 10.70 -41.24
C SER A 147 -10.46 10.11 -41.80
N PRO A 148 -11.52 10.02 -40.99
CA PRO A 148 -12.86 9.65 -41.47
C PRO A 148 -13.40 10.52 -42.61
N PHE A 149 -12.78 11.69 -42.82
CA PHE A 149 -13.15 12.68 -43.85
C PHE A 149 -12.21 12.68 -45.06
N GLY A 150 -11.27 11.74 -45.14
CA GLY A 150 -10.40 11.55 -46.31
C GLY A 150 -9.17 12.46 -46.37
N PHE A 151 -8.85 13.17 -45.29
CA PHE A 151 -7.65 14.00 -45.17
C PHE A 151 -6.51 13.23 -44.48
N ASP A 152 -5.28 13.43 -44.95
CA ASP A 152 -4.06 12.96 -44.29
C ASP A 152 -3.72 13.86 -43.12
N VAL A 153 -3.75 13.30 -41.91
CA VAL A 153 -3.55 14.05 -40.66
C VAL A 153 -2.52 13.38 -39.76
N PHE A 154 -1.86 14.17 -38.91
CA PHE A 154 -0.90 13.64 -37.95
C PHE A 154 -1.55 12.66 -36.98
N THR A 155 -0.77 11.66 -36.58
CA THR A 155 -1.17 10.72 -35.55
C THR A 155 -0.93 11.33 -34.17
N GLU A 156 -1.97 11.35 -33.32
CA GLU A 156 -1.86 11.77 -31.92
C GLU A 156 -1.65 10.57 -31.00
N ILE A 157 -0.64 10.66 -30.14
CA ILE A 157 -0.31 9.65 -29.14
C ILE A 157 -0.55 10.21 -27.74
N ASN A 158 -1.35 9.48 -27.00
CA ASN A 158 -1.58 9.64 -25.58
C ASN A 158 -1.11 8.36 -24.87
N THR A 159 -0.34 8.49 -23.80
CA THR A 159 0.28 7.36 -23.09
C THR A 159 0.10 7.52 -21.58
N ASP A 160 -0.35 6.45 -20.92
CA ASP A 160 -0.40 6.31 -19.46
C ASP A 160 0.47 5.14 -19.04
N GLU A 161 1.55 5.43 -18.32
CA GLU A 161 2.46 4.44 -17.76
C GLU A 161 2.44 4.51 -16.23
N LYS A 162 2.18 3.39 -15.58
CA LYS A 162 2.25 3.27 -14.11
C LYS A 162 3.20 2.17 -13.71
N THR A 163 4.13 2.47 -12.82
CA THR A 163 5.09 1.50 -12.30
C THR A 163 5.16 1.53 -10.77
N SER A 164 5.63 0.43 -10.19
CA SER A 164 5.90 0.35 -8.75
C SER A 164 7.22 -0.34 -8.49
N GLU A 165 8.00 0.23 -7.56
CA GLU A 165 9.31 -0.26 -7.16
C GLU A 165 9.52 -0.16 -5.64
N SER A 166 10.52 -0.88 -5.12
CA SER A 166 10.87 -0.79 -3.70
C SER A 166 11.52 0.56 -3.42
N LEU A 167 11.00 1.30 -2.43
CA LEU A 167 11.46 2.67 -2.15
C LEU A 167 12.94 2.74 -1.74
N GLY A 168 13.41 1.77 -0.96
CA GLY A 168 14.80 1.68 -0.52
C GLY A 168 14.92 1.64 0.99
N THR A 169 15.90 2.36 1.56
CA THR A 169 16.17 2.33 3.00
C THR A 169 15.19 3.22 3.75
N VAL A 170 14.48 2.64 4.71
CA VAL A 170 13.50 3.30 5.57
C VAL A 170 13.85 3.04 7.04
N GLY A 171 13.82 4.09 7.84
CA GLY A 171 13.88 4.03 9.30
C GLY A 171 12.56 4.47 9.91
N SER A 172 12.14 3.79 10.97
CA SER A 172 10.94 4.08 11.74
C SER A 172 11.26 4.08 13.22
N LEU A 173 10.74 5.08 13.93
CA LEU A 173 10.81 5.16 15.39
C LEU A 173 9.45 5.57 15.93
N GLY A 174 8.98 4.91 16.97
CA GLY A 174 7.71 5.25 17.58
C GLY A 174 7.65 4.95 19.06
N VAL A 175 6.64 5.54 19.68
CA VAL A 175 6.29 5.36 21.09
C VAL A 175 4.86 4.88 21.16
N GLY A 176 4.55 4.06 22.15
CA GLY A 176 3.19 3.63 22.40
C GLY A 176 2.90 3.45 23.87
N TYR A 177 1.61 3.49 24.18
CA TYR A 177 1.07 3.30 25.51
C TYR A 177 -0.09 2.32 25.45
N ARG A 178 -0.04 1.27 26.27
CA ARG A 178 -1.09 0.25 26.38
C ARG A 178 -1.61 0.19 27.81
N ILE A 179 -2.92 0.08 27.97
CA ILE A 179 -3.61 -0.08 29.25
C ILE A 179 -4.48 -1.33 29.25
N LEU A 180 -4.27 -2.17 30.26
CA LEU A 180 -4.94 -3.45 30.48
C LEU A 180 -6.20 -3.23 31.32
N SER A 181 -7.28 -3.93 30.95
CA SER A 181 -8.52 -3.95 31.71
C SER A 181 -8.33 -4.56 33.10
N LYS A 182 -9.23 -4.23 34.04
CA LYS A 182 -9.20 -4.72 35.43
C LYS A 182 -9.08 -6.25 35.49
N HIS A 183 -9.84 -6.95 34.65
CA HIS A 183 -9.88 -8.41 34.57
C HIS A 183 -8.89 -9.02 33.56
N GLU A 184 -8.01 -8.22 32.95
CA GLU A 184 -6.95 -8.67 32.02
C GLU A 184 -7.44 -9.40 30.75
N HIS A 185 -8.74 -9.34 30.46
CA HIS A 185 -9.34 -9.90 29.26
C HIS A 185 -9.07 -9.06 28.01
N ALA A 186 -8.87 -7.75 28.18
CA ALA A 186 -8.63 -6.83 27.08
C ALA A 186 -7.62 -5.73 27.41
N TYR A 187 -6.97 -5.15 26.40
CA TYR A 187 -6.23 -3.90 26.51
C TYR A 187 -6.60 -2.93 25.39
N VAL A 188 -6.41 -1.64 25.66
CA VAL A 188 -6.45 -0.56 24.67
C VAL A 188 -5.06 0.04 24.55
N GLY A 189 -4.63 0.36 23.34
CA GLY A 189 -3.35 1.00 23.09
C GLY A 189 -3.46 2.17 22.13
N VAL A 190 -2.54 3.12 22.30
CA VAL A 190 -2.30 4.23 21.39
C VAL A 190 -0.83 4.28 21.03
N ASN A 191 -0.52 4.63 19.80
CA ASN A 191 0.86 4.72 19.33
C ASN A 191 1.06 5.88 18.36
N ALA A 192 2.30 6.36 18.28
CA ALA A 192 2.74 7.40 17.36
C ALA A 192 4.12 7.04 16.80
N PHE A 193 4.31 7.26 15.50
CA PHE A 193 5.56 6.96 14.81
C PHE A 193 5.98 8.08 13.88
N VAL A 194 7.29 8.19 13.73
CA VAL A 194 7.96 8.93 12.65
C VAL A 194 8.66 7.93 11.73
N ASP A 195 8.47 8.09 10.43
CA ASP A 195 9.18 7.30 9.41
C ASP A 195 9.98 8.23 8.51
N ARG A 196 11.15 7.77 8.11
CA ARG A 196 12.01 8.45 7.14
C ARG A 196 12.50 7.46 6.10
N ALA A 197 12.23 7.72 4.83
CA ALA A 197 12.94 7.09 3.74
C ALA A 197 14.19 7.93 3.42
N PHE A 198 15.36 7.31 3.57
CA PHE A 198 16.63 7.97 3.29
C PHE A 198 16.81 8.18 1.78
N THR A 199 16.30 7.26 0.97
CA THR A 199 16.20 7.41 -0.48
C THR A 199 15.09 8.42 -0.81
N GLY A 200 15.46 9.58 -1.37
CA GLY A 200 14.50 10.64 -1.75
C GLY A 200 14.03 11.55 -0.61
N ASN A 201 14.60 11.41 0.61
CA ASN A 201 14.35 12.29 1.77
C ASN A 201 12.85 12.45 2.14
N TYR A 202 12.11 11.35 2.12
CA TYR A 202 10.70 11.35 2.43
C TYR A 202 10.45 11.15 3.92
N ASN A 203 9.53 11.93 4.50
CA ASN A 203 9.19 11.86 5.92
C ASN A 203 7.69 11.58 6.09
N ARG A 204 7.32 10.83 7.13
CA ARG A 204 5.93 10.51 7.46
C ARG A 204 5.73 10.52 8.95
N ILE A 205 4.56 10.97 9.39
CA ILE A 205 4.08 10.77 10.75
C ILE A 205 2.86 9.85 10.72
N SER A 206 2.69 9.04 11.75
CA SER A 206 1.50 8.22 11.90
C SER A 206 1.04 8.12 13.34
N GLY A 207 -0.26 7.98 13.52
CA GLY A 207 -0.89 7.68 14.79
C GLY A 207 -1.76 6.43 14.66
N GLY A 208 -1.81 5.63 15.71
CA GLY A 208 -2.54 4.37 15.71
C GLY A 208 -3.28 4.11 17.02
N VAL A 209 -4.38 3.38 16.90
CA VAL A 209 -5.15 2.85 18.03
C VAL A 209 -5.29 1.34 17.86
N GLU A 210 -5.25 0.62 18.98
CA GLU A 210 -5.39 -0.83 19.01
C GLU A 210 -6.28 -1.25 20.17
N TYR A 211 -7.09 -2.27 19.92
CA TYR A 211 -7.92 -2.92 20.92
C TYR A 211 -7.73 -4.42 20.81
N VAL A 212 -7.35 -5.05 21.91
CA VAL A 212 -7.08 -6.49 21.96
C VAL A 212 -7.96 -7.10 23.03
N ASN A 213 -8.71 -8.13 22.65
CA ASN A 213 -9.56 -8.91 23.55
C ASN A 213 -9.24 -10.39 23.38
N GLY A 214 -8.42 -10.92 24.29
CA GLY A 214 -7.87 -12.27 24.26
C GLY A 214 -7.22 -12.63 22.91
N LEU A 215 -7.98 -13.35 22.07
CA LEU A 215 -7.52 -13.86 20.78
C LEU A 215 -7.77 -12.92 19.59
N ASN A 216 -8.58 -11.88 19.77
CA ASN A 216 -8.92 -10.93 18.71
C ASN A 216 -8.20 -9.61 18.92
N GLU A 217 -7.68 -9.04 17.84
CA GLU A 217 -7.01 -7.74 17.81
C GLU A 217 -7.64 -6.91 16.71
N VAL A 218 -7.96 -5.66 17.01
CA VAL A 218 -8.44 -4.68 16.04
C VAL A 218 -7.54 -3.46 16.14
N TYR A 219 -7.12 -2.92 15.00
CA TYR A 219 -6.29 -1.73 14.97
C TYR A 219 -6.70 -0.81 13.82
N ALA A 220 -6.42 0.47 14.00
CA ALA A 220 -6.57 1.48 12.98
C ALA A 220 -5.39 2.44 13.04
N ASN A 221 -4.77 2.71 11.89
CA ASN A 221 -3.64 3.64 11.79
C ASN A 221 -3.94 4.71 10.75
N VAL A 222 -3.52 5.94 11.03
CA VAL A 222 -3.56 7.07 10.11
C VAL A 222 -2.16 7.55 9.83
N TYR A 223 -1.92 7.97 8.59
CA TYR A 223 -0.62 8.33 8.05
C TYR A 223 -0.70 9.67 7.37
N ARG A 224 0.30 10.51 7.63
CA ARG A 224 0.46 11.81 6.98
C ARG A 224 1.88 12.00 6.52
N GLY A 225 2.05 12.24 5.23
CA GLY A 225 3.31 12.64 4.63
C GLY A 225 3.74 14.01 5.12
N LEU A 226 5.05 14.16 5.36
CA LEU A 226 5.70 15.41 5.68
C LEU A 226 6.63 15.79 4.54
N GLY A 227 6.58 17.06 4.13
CA GLY A 227 7.36 17.61 3.02
C GLY A 227 6.47 18.32 2.00
N ASP A 228 7.09 19.17 1.18
CA ASP A 228 6.37 19.91 0.16
C ASP A 228 5.92 18.95 -0.95
N LYS A 229 4.61 18.96 -1.21
CA LYS A 229 3.98 18.24 -2.34
C LYS A 229 3.88 19.17 -3.56
N GLU A 230 4.77 20.16 -3.66
CA GLU A 230 4.62 21.25 -4.62
C GLU A 230 4.78 20.73 -6.04
N LEU A 231 3.80 21.10 -6.87
CA LEU A 231 3.80 20.79 -8.28
C LEU A 231 4.79 21.71 -8.99
N VAL A 232 5.86 21.12 -9.55
CA VAL A 232 6.78 21.84 -10.40
C VAL A 232 6.20 21.91 -11.81
N LYS A 233 5.83 23.13 -12.23
CA LYS A 233 5.37 23.42 -13.59
C LYS A 233 6.53 23.93 -14.42
N GLY A 234 6.76 23.29 -15.56
CA GLY A 234 7.67 23.74 -16.59
C GLY A 234 6.94 23.93 -17.92
N GLY A 235 7.65 24.48 -18.89
CA GLY A 235 7.15 24.54 -20.25
C GLY A 235 8.23 24.95 -21.24
N GLY A 236 7.95 24.67 -22.51
CA GLY A 236 8.82 25.02 -23.62
C GLY A 236 8.05 25.00 -24.92
N GLY A 237 8.71 25.39 -26.01
CA GLY A 237 8.10 25.35 -27.31
C GLY A 237 9.10 25.56 -28.43
N ASN A 238 8.69 25.19 -29.63
CA ASN A 238 9.48 25.36 -30.84
C ASN A 238 8.60 25.94 -31.96
N PRO A 239 8.98 27.10 -32.55
CA PRO A 239 8.34 27.58 -33.76
C PRO A 239 8.60 26.61 -34.92
N TYR A 240 7.57 26.32 -35.71
CA TYR A 240 7.60 25.42 -36.86
C TYR A 240 8.29 24.06 -36.55
N PRO A 241 7.64 23.13 -35.82
CA PRO A 241 8.25 21.91 -35.32
C PRO A 241 8.72 20.99 -36.46
N LYS A 242 10.01 21.09 -36.84
CA LYS A 242 10.65 20.29 -37.91
C LYS A 242 10.42 18.78 -37.78
N ARG A 243 10.24 18.28 -36.56
CA ARG A 243 9.97 16.87 -36.26
C ARG A 243 8.70 16.32 -36.91
N LEU A 244 7.70 17.18 -37.15
CA LEU A 244 6.44 16.80 -37.82
C LEU A 244 6.56 16.82 -39.35
N TYR A 245 7.61 17.45 -39.89
CA TYR A 245 7.87 17.59 -41.32
C TYR A 245 9.22 16.97 -41.70
N PRO A 246 9.43 15.65 -41.48
CA PRO A 246 10.74 15.00 -41.68
C PRO A 246 11.20 15.02 -43.14
N ASN A 247 10.27 15.13 -44.09
CA ASN A 247 10.54 15.23 -45.52
C ASN A 247 10.73 16.68 -45.99
N GLY A 248 10.85 17.65 -45.07
CA GLY A 248 10.84 19.08 -45.36
C GLY A 248 9.45 19.68 -45.21
N TYR A 249 9.38 21.02 -45.08
CA TYR A 249 8.11 21.73 -45.04
C TYR A 249 7.38 21.65 -46.39
N PRO A 250 6.04 21.68 -46.39
CA PRO A 250 5.28 21.77 -47.64
C PRO A 250 5.60 23.05 -48.40
N ASP A 251 5.40 23.05 -49.71
CA ASP A 251 5.64 24.20 -50.58
C ASP A 251 4.83 25.44 -50.19
N THR A 252 3.76 25.26 -49.41
CA THR A 252 2.92 26.34 -48.87
C THR A 252 3.50 27.01 -47.62
N PHE A 253 4.67 26.60 -47.12
CA PHE A 253 5.26 27.15 -45.90
C PHE A 253 5.37 28.69 -45.92
N PRO A 254 4.98 29.40 -44.84
CA PRO A 254 4.54 28.89 -43.53
C PRO A 254 3.04 28.50 -43.45
N TYR A 255 2.29 28.64 -44.53
CA TYR A 255 0.85 28.35 -44.59
C TYR A 255 0.56 26.86 -44.63
N ASN A 256 -0.59 26.47 -44.05
CA ASN A 256 -0.99 25.08 -43.83
C ASN A 256 0.03 24.27 -42.99
N THR A 257 0.90 24.96 -42.24
CA THR A 257 1.82 24.33 -41.28
C THR A 257 1.49 24.71 -39.86
N ILE A 258 1.77 23.81 -38.92
CA ILE A 258 1.65 24.08 -37.49
C ILE A 258 2.70 25.15 -37.13
N PRO A 259 2.29 26.38 -36.73
CA PRO A 259 3.22 27.48 -36.56
C PRO A 259 4.02 27.36 -35.26
N SER A 260 3.50 26.69 -34.24
CA SER A 260 4.24 26.36 -33.03
C SER A 260 3.74 25.11 -32.35
N GLU A 261 4.68 24.40 -31.73
CA GLU A 261 4.44 23.40 -30.71
C GLU A 261 4.87 23.98 -29.36
N ASN A 262 3.98 23.96 -28.38
CA ASN A 262 4.29 24.23 -26.99
C ASN A 262 4.07 22.95 -26.18
N TYR A 263 4.73 22.84 -25.04
CA TYR A 263 4.44 21.79 -24.08
C TYR A 263 4.53 22.34 -22.66
N ASN A 264 3.72 21.78 -21.78
CA ASN A 264 3.78 22.01 -20.33
C ASN A 264 4.21 20.71 -19.66
N THR A 265 5.13 20.81 -18.69
CA THR A 265 5.54 19.68 -17.86
C THR A 265 5.06 19.86 -16.43
N TYR A 266 4.64 18.76 -15.83
CA TYR A 266 4.08 18.71 -14.48
C TYR A 266 4.80 17.59 -13.73
N VAL A 267 5.75 17.97 -12.89
CA VAL A 267 6.54 17.00 -12.12
C VAL A 267 6.28 17.23 -10.64
N GLY A 268 6.07 16.14 -9.91
CA GLY A 268 5.83 16.24 -8.49
C GLY A 268 5.64 14.88 -7.85
N GLY A 269 5.25 14.90 -6.59
CA GLY A 269 5.09 13.69 -5.80
C GLY A 269 5.38 13.93 -4.34
N GLY A 270 5.21 12.88 -3.54
CA GLY A 270 5.45 12.93 -2.13
C GLY A 270 4.95 11.69 -1.41
N VAL A 271 5.12 11.69 -0.09
CA VAL A 271 4.56 10.65 0.77
C VAL A 271 3.04 10.77 0.75
N LEU A 272 2.39 9.63 0.52
CA LEU A 272 0.94 9.59 0.49
C LEU A 272 0.35 9.62 1.90
N ASP A 273 -0.70 10.42 2.04
CA ASP A 273 -1.54 10.40 3.23
C ASP A 273 -2.51 9.22 3.13
N GLY A 274 -2.93 8.67 4.26
CA GLY A 274 -3.86 7.54 4.20
C GLY A 274 -4.18 6.95 5.55
N TYR A 275 -4.90 5.84 5.51
CA TYR A 275 -5.27 5.10 6.69
C TYR A 275 -5.37 3.61 6.39
N GLU A 276 -5.30 2.81 7.45
CA GLU A 276 -5.64 1.39 7.41
C GLU A 276 -6.48 1.00 8.62
N ILE A 277 -7.23 -0.09 8.45
CA ILE A 277 -7.97 -0.74 9.52
C ILE A 277 -7.76 -2.25 9.33
N GLY A 278 -7.46 -2.95 10.42
CA GLY A 278 -7.20 -4.38 10.38
C GLY A 278 -7.76 -5.14 11.57
N ILE A 279 -8.01 -6.42 11.34
CA ILE A 279 -8.42 -7.39 12.34
C ILE A 279 -7.44 -8.56 12.27
N VAL A 280 -6.96 -8.99 13.43
CA VAL A 280 -6.11 -10.18 13.58
C VAL A 280 -6.78 -11.15 14.54
N ARG A 281 -6.73 -12.43 14.21
CA ARG A 281 -7.26 -13.51 15.04
C ARG A 281 -6.19 -14.56 15.29
N SER A 282 -6.02 -14.91 16.56
CA SER A 282 -5.23 -16.05 17.01
C SER A 282 -6.15 -17.24 17.31
N PHE A 283 -5.63 -18.47 17.25
CA PHE A 283 -6.42 -19.67 17.49
C PHE A 283 -5.96 -20.37 18.76
N LYS A 284 -6.91 -20.72 19.67
CA LYS A 284 -6.59 -21.38 20.95
C LYS A 284 -5.82 -22.70 20.74
N ASN A 285 -6.26 -23.50 19.77
CA ASN A 285 -5.71 -24.83 19.49
C ASN A 285 -4.53 -24.81 18.50
N ALA A 286 -4.19 -23.64 17.96
CA ALA A 286 -3.11 -23.46 17.01
C ALA A 286 -2.45 -22.09 17.25
N ARG A 287 -1.80 -21.94 18.41
CA ARG A 287 -1.19 -20.68 18.85
C ARG A 287 0.01 -20.25 18.02
N TRP A 288 0.59 -21.21 17.30
CA TRP A 288 1.61 -20.99 16.29
C TRP A 288 1.06 -20.33 15.02
N ALA A 289 -0.26 -20.19 14.86
CA ALA A 289 -0.88 -19.58 13.69
C ALA A 289 -1.76 -18.37 14.06
N ARG A 290 -1.68 -17.32 13.24
CA ARG A 290 -2.59 -16.17 13.28
C ARG A 290 -3.04 -15.82 11.88
N ALA A 291 -4.29 -15.40 11.74
CA ALA A 291 -4.83 -14.90 10.48
C ALA A 291 -5.17 -13.42 10.62
N TYR A 292 -5.01 -12.66 9.54
CA TYR A 292 -5.38 -11.25 9.54
C TYR A 292 -5.97 -10.80 8.20
N VAL A 293 -6.78 -9.76 8.30
CA VAL A 293 -7.27 -8.99 7.16
C VAL A 293 -7.11 -7.51 7.48
N ASN A 294 -6.63 -6.73 6.52
CA ASN A 294 -6.67 -5.28 6.61
C ASN A 294 -7.07 -4.63 5.30
N GLY A 295 -7.78 -3.51 5.42
CA GLY A 295 -8.11 -2.63 4.32
C GLY A 295 -7.37 -1.31 4.50
N TYR A 296 -6.85 -0.77 3.39
CA TYR A 296 -6.12 0.49 3.42
C TYR A 296 -6.54 1.39 2.26
N ARG A 297 -6.37 2.71 2.46
CA ARG A 297 -6.57 3.73 1.43
C ARG A 297 -5.52 4.83 1.57
N TRP A 298 -4.92 5.19 0.45
CA TRP A 298 -3.96 6.27 0.27
C TRP A 298 -4.52 7.31 -0.69
N ASN A 299 -4.34 8.58 -0.34
CA ASN A 299 -4.77 9.72 -1.11
C ASN A 299 -3.64 10.15 -2.04
N GLY A 300 -3.73 9.82 -3.32
CA GLY A 300 -2.84 10.37 -4.34
C GLY A 300 -3.13 11.84 -4.64
N ASN A 301 -2.19 12.48 -5.33
CA ASN A 301 -2.27 13.89 -5.68
C ASN A 301 -3.00 14.05 -7.02
N GLY A 302 -3.89 15.04 -7.07
CA GLY A 302 -4.53 15.50 -8.31
C GLY A 302 -4.19 16.96 -8.55
N PHE A 303 -4.14 17.36 -9.82
CA PHE A 303 -3.91 18.74 -10.20
C PHE A 303 -4.52 19.03 -11.57
N SER A 304 -4.79 20.31 -11.81
CA SER A 304 -5.28 20.78 -13.10
C SER A 304 -4.15 21.05 -14.09
N HIS A 305 -4.38 20.66 -15.34
CA HIS A 305 -3.56 21.04 -16.48
C HIS A 305 -3.91 22.44 -16.97
N LYS A 306 -3.01 23.06 -17.74
CA LYS A 306 -3.17 24.41 -18.28
C LYS A 306 -4.24 24.48 -19.37
N GLN A 307 -4.46 23.41 -20.13
CA GLN A 307 -5.55 23.35 -21.11
C GLN A 307 -6.95 23.22 -20.50
N GLU A 308 -7.10 23.13 -19.16
CA GLU A 308 -8.42 23.06 -18.49
C GLU A 308 -9.33 24.25 -18.86
N TYR A 309 -8.75 25.39 -19.26
CA TYR A 309 -9.47 26.63 -19.52
C TYR A 309 -9.58 26.96 -21.01
N ASN A 310 -10.23 26.09 -21.79
CA ASN A 310 -10.68 26.46 -23.13
C ASN A 310 -12.22 26.40 -23.19
N TRP A 311 -12.87 27.55 -23.01
CA TRP A 311 -14.31 27.68 -23.24
C TRP A 311 -14.60 27.70 -24.74
N GLY A 312 -14.65 26.52 -25.34
CA GLY A 312 -14.92 26.35 -26.76
C GLY A 312 -16.34 25.88 -27.03
N ARG A 313 -17.21 26.84 -27.36
CA ARG A 313 -18.36 26.77 -28.29
C ARG A 313 -19.47 25.71 -28.08
N PRO A 314 -20.76 26.10 -28.18
CA PRO A 314 -21.88 25.15 -28.19
C PRO A 314 -21.82 24.24 -29.43
N GLY A 315 -21.85 22.92 -29.24
CA GLY A 315 -22.28 21.98 -30.28
C GLY A 315 -21.24 21.00 -30.87
N HIS A 316 -20.09 20.73 -30.24
CA HIS A 316 -19.17 19.68 -30.69
C HIS A 316 -18.97 18.58 -29.64
N TRP A 317 -19.02 17.32 -30.08
CA TRP A 317 -18.90 16.12 -29.24
C TRP A 317 -17.45 15.75 -28.88
N SER A 318 -17.34 14.93 -27.84
CA SER A 318 -16.21 14.64 -26.96
C SER A 318 -14.95 14.06 -27.63
N VAL A 319 -13.96 14.91 -27.89
CA VAL A 319 -12.54 14.49 -27.76
C VAL A 319 -12.21 14.35 -26.25
N PRO A 320 -11.28 13.47 -25.82
CA PRO A 320 -10.81 13.48 -24.43
C PRO A 320 -10.10 14.81 -24.18
N TRP A 321 -10.86 15.79 -23.69
CA TRP A 321 -10.32 17.05 -23.23
C TRP A 321 -9.37 16.73 -22.08
N PHE A 322 -8.24 17.44 -22.02
CA PHE A 322 -7.37 17.48 -20.86
C PHE A 322 -8.13 18.00 -19.65
N THR A 323 -8.87 17.09 -19.04
CA THR A 323 -9.43 17.26 -17.73
C THR A 323 -8.30 17.02 -16.74
N ALA A 324 -8.33 17.77 -15.63
CA ALA A 324 -7.37 17.67 -14.54
C ALA A 324 -6.90 16.23 -14.30
N ARG A 325 -5.61 16.04 -14.02
CA ARG A 325 -5.11 14.77 -13.49
C ARG A 325 -5.94 14.46 -12.26
N ASN A 326 -6.80 13.44 -12.40
CA ASN A 326 -7.68 13.06 -11.33
C ASN A 326 -6.86 12.44 -10.20
N ALA A 327 -7.20 12.73 -8.94
CA ALA A 327 -6.47 12.20 -7.80
C ALA A 327 -6.50 10.67 -7.84
N ASN A 328 -5.34 10.06 -8.11
CA ASN A 328 -5.22 8.60 -8.16
C ASN A 328 -5.27 8.05 -6.73
N HIS A 329 -6.48 7.71 -6.25
CA HIS A 329 -6.61 7.07 -4.94
C HIS A 329 -6.20 5.60 -5.02
N TYR A 330 -5.29 5.22 -4.13
CA TYR A 330 -4.83 3.85 -4.00
C TYR A 330 -5.53 3.20 -2.82
N LYS A 331 -6.02 1.99 -3.00
CA LYS A 331 -6.73 1.22 -1.99
C LYS A 331 -6.47 -0.25 -2.21
N GLY A 332 -6.51 -1.01 -1.12
CA GLY A 332 -6.34 -2.43 -1.20
C GLY A 332 -6.80 -3.15 0.03
N ILE A 333 -6.86 -4.47 -0.10
CA ILE A 333 -7.16 -5.41 0.97
C ILE A 333 -6.02 -6.41 1.00
N LYS A 334 -5.40 -6.60 2.17
CA LYS A 334 -4.45 -7.70 2.40
C LYS A 334 -5.11 -8.74 3.29
N ILE A 335 -4.92 -9.99 2.91
CA ILE A 335 -5.32 -11.15 3.69
C ILE A 335 -4.09 -12.01 3.87
N GLY A 336 -3.77 -12.38 5.10
CA GLY A 336 -2.57 -13.13 5.39
C GLY A 336 -2.68 -14.03 6.60
N ALA A 337 -1.67 -14.88 6.73
CA ALA A 337 -1.45 -15.75 7.87
C ALA A 337 0.01 -15.65 8.31
N GLU A 338 0.21 -15.51 9.62
CA GLU A 338 1.51 -15.59 10.26
C GLU A 338 1.64 -16.93 10.97
N LEU A 339 2.70 -17.67 10.64
CA LEU A 339 2.97 -19.01 11.14
C LEU A 339 4.32 -19.00 11.86
N GLN A 340 4.32 -19.26 13.16
CA GLN A 340 5.53 -19.51 13.94
C GLN A 340 5.96 -20.96 13.70
N LEU A 341 6.94 -21.15 12.82
CA LEU A 341 7.40 -22.48 12.40
C LEU A 341 8.28 -23.13 13.47
N THR A 342 9.22 -22.38 14.02
CA THR A 342 10.10 -22.79 15.13
C THR A 342 10.14 -21.67 16.17
N PRO A 343 10.68 -21.88 17.39
CA PRO A 343 10.78 -20.81 18.38
C PRO A 343 11.47 -19.54 17.87
N HIS A 344 12.35 -19.63 16.88
CA HIS A 344 13.08 -18.48 16.34
C HIS A 344 12.61 -18.06 14.94
N ILE A 345 11.84 -18.89 14.22
CA ILE A 345 11.50 -18.64 12.82
C ILE A 345 9.99 -18.51 12.67
N SER A 346 9.56 -17.39 12.10
CA SER A 346 8.18 -17.16 11.67
C SER A 346 8.09 -16.84 10.18
N LEU A 347 6.95 -17.21 9.59
CA LEU A 347 6.64 -17.00 8.20
C LEU A 347 5.30 -16.25 8.10
N ASP A 348 5.32 -15.09 7.47
CA ASP A 348 4.14 -14.29 7.17
C ASP A 348 3.85 -14.37 5.68
N ILE A 349 2.71 -14.96 5.31
CA ILE A 349 2.32 -15.18 3.91
C ILE A 349 0.92 -14.64 3.67
N GLY A 350 0.67 -14.12 2.47
CA GLY A 350 -0.66 -13.67 2.13
C GLY A 350 -0.79 -13.15 0.71
N TYR A 351 -1.90 -12.46 0.47
CA TYR A 351 -2.23 -11.85 -0.79
C TYR A 351 -2.63 -10.40 -0.58
N ASN A 352 -2.03 -9.50 -1.35
CA ASN A 352 -2.39 -8.09 -1.43
C ASN A 352 -3.17 -7.83 -2.72
N ASN A 353 -4.45 -7.47 -2.59
CA ASN A 353 -5.25 -7.02 -3.72
C ASN A 353 -5.33 -5.48 -3.68
N ALA A 354 -4.59 -4.82 -4.56
CA ALA A 354 -4.50 -3.37 -4.62
C ALA A 354 -4.84 -2.85 -6.02
N ASN A 355 -5.39 -1.63 -6.11
CA ASN A 355 -5.47 -0.89 -7.37
C ASN A 355 -4.23 0.00 -7.53
N ASN A 356 -3.75 0.10 -8.77
CA ASN A 356 -2.67 1.01 -9.16
C ASN A 356 -1.39 0.94 -8.30
N MET A 357 -1.11 -0.23 -7.71
CA MET A 357 0.03 -0.53 -6.84
C MET A 357 0.47 -1.97 -7.04
N SER A 358 1.63 -2.33 -6.48
CA SER A 358 2.07 -3.72 -6.38
C SER A 358 1.00 -4.57 -5.70
N LYS A 359 0.59 -5.64 -6.40
CA LYS A 359 -0.47 -6.55 -6.00
C LYS A 359 -0.04 -7.99 -6.28
N GLY A 360 -0.44 -8.91 -5.42
CA GLY A 360 -0.11 -10.32 -5.57
C GLY A 360 0.23 -10.98 -4.25
N MET A 361 0.87 -12.14 -4.35
CA MET A 361 1.30 -12.90 -3.18
C MET A 361 2.49 -12.20 -2.52
N TYR A 362 2.54 -12.23 -1.19
CA TYR A 362 3.72 -11.84 -0.45
C TYR A 362 4.11 -12.93 0.55
N GLY A 363 5.40 -12.95 0.86
CA GLY A 363 5.99 -13.82 1.88
C GLY A 363 7.10 -13.07 2.59
N THR A 364 7.10 -13.10 3.92
CA THR A 364 8.15 -12.54 4.77
C THR A 364 8.60 -13.60 5.77
N LEU A 365 9.87 -13.97 5.71
CA LEU A 365 10.53 -14.81 6.70
C LEU A 365 11.10 -13.90 7.79
N LYS A 366 10.83 -14.20 9.06
CA LYS A 366 11.35 -13.46 10.20
C LYS A 366 12.10 -14.41 11.12
N TYR A 367 13.29 -13.99 11.53
CA TYR A 367 14.12 -14.63 12.53
C TYR A 367 14.09 -13.77 13.80
N THR A 368 13.49 -14.29 14.87
CA THR A 368 13.46 -13.68 16.19
C THR A 368 14.72 -14.08 16.96
N LEU A 369 15.43 -13.11 17.52
CA LEU A 369 16.69 -13.38 18.25
C LEU A 369 16.47 -14.19 19.53
N GLY A 370 15.30 -14.05 20.15
CA GLY A 370 14.88 -14.82 21.31
C GLY A 370 14.00 -16.01 20.94
N THR A 371 13.36 -16.59 21.96
CA THR A 371 12.62 -17.86 21.83
C THR A 371 11.11 -17.66 21.99
N SER A 372 10.35 -17.88 20.93
CA SER A 372 8.89 -17.98 20.99
C SER A 372 8.45 -19.28 21.67
N LYS A 373 7.53 -19.17 22.63
CA LYS A 373 6.92 -20.28 23.38
C LYS A 373 6.09 -21.21 22.50
N PHE A 374 5.30 -20.63 21.60
CA PHE A 374 4.43 -21.38 20.71
C PHE A 374 5.10 -21.51 19.35
N ALA A 375 5.22 -22.72 18.84
CA ALA A 375 5.79 -22.99 17.53
C ALA A 375 5.21 -24.30 16.99
N PHE A 376 5.18 -24.42 15.67
CA PHE A 376 4.72 -25.65 15.02
C PHE A 376 5.70 -26.82 15.19
N TRP A 377 7.00 -26.52 15.29
CA TRP A 377 8.05 -27.49 15.59
C TRP A 377 8.86 -27.03 16.80
N GLY A 378 9.10 -27.93 17.77
CA GLY A 378 9.99 -27.67 18.90
C GLY A 378 9.46 -26.68 19.95
N GLY A 379 8.17 -26.40 19.95
CA GLY A 379 7.49 -25.54 20.94
C GLY A 379 6.09 -26.06 21.28
N LYS A 380 5.34 -25.32 22.12
CA LYS A 380 3.95 -25.68 22.44
C LYS A 380 3.02 -25.36 21.26
N HIS A 381 2.05 -26.24 20.98
CA HIS A 381 1.14 -26.07 19.83
C HIS A 381 -0.16 -25.33 20.21
N SER A 382 -0.66 -25.57 21.41
CA SER A 382 -1.90 -25.01 21.97
C SER A 382 -1.64 -24.23 23.25
N ASP A 383 -2.59 -23.37 23.60
CA ASP A 383 -2.67 -22.78 24.94
C ASP A 383 -3.71 -23.55 25.75
N ASP A 384 -3.25 -24.25 26.79
CA ASP A 384 -4.13 -24.97 27.72
C ASP A 384 -4.81 -23.99 28.70
N THR A 385 -4.23 -22.78 28.84
CA THR A 385 -4.75 -21.67 29.66
C THR A 385 -5.48 -20.62 28.82
N ILE A 386 -6.33 -19.80 29.46
CA ILE A 386 -6.94 -18.65 28.78
C ILE A 386 -5.84 -17.65 28.43
N THR A 387 -5.55 -17.46 27.14
CA THR A 387 -4.65 -16.39 26.70
C THR A 387 -5.21 -15.04 27.16
N THR A 388 -4.58 -14.45 28.17
CA THR A 388 -4.93 -13.12 28.67
C THR A 388 -4.36 -12.05 27.73
N ALA A 389 -5.03 -10.89 27.63
CA ALA A 389 -4.54 -9.79 26.81
C ALA A 389 -3.14 -9.30 27.27
N ARG A 390 -2.76 -9.60 28.52
CA ARG A 390 -1.44 -9.37 29.11
C ARG A 390 -0.30 -9.95 28.28
N SER A 391 -0.46 -11.15 27.72
CA SER A 391 0.61 -11.81 26.96
C SER A 391 0.93 -11.12 25.64
N LYS A 392 0.08 -10.19 25.20
CA LYS A 392 0.18 -9.46 23.93
C LYS A 392 0.53 -7.98 24.13
N MET A 393 0.76 -7.53 25.37
CA MET A 393 1.07 -6.13 25.66
C MET A 393 2.45 -5.68 25.16
N LEU A 394 3.32 -6.62 24.78
CA LEU A 394 4.64 -6.35 24.20
C LEU A 394 4.76 -6.81 22.75
N ASP A 395 3.64 -7.19 22.11
CA ASP A 395 3.62 -7.49 20.68
C ASP A 395 3.91 -6.22 19.87
N LYS A 396 4.63 -6.36 18.76
CA LYS A 396 4.96 -5.23 17.87
C LYS A 396 3.68 -4.61 17.30
N VAL A 397 3.68 -3.29 17.16
CA VAL A 397 2.58 -2.56 16.53
C VAL A 397 2.49 -2.95 15.06
N ARG A 398 1.30 -3.34 14.61
CA ARG A 398 1.01 -3.58 13.20
C ARG A 398 0.76 -2.26 12.47
N ARG A 399 1.47 -2.05 11.36
CA ARG A 399 1.45 -0.82 10.58
C ARG A 399 1.92 -1.05 9.15
N GLN A 400 1.45 -0.25 8.19
CA GLN A 400 1.93 -0.26 6.80
C GLN A 400 3.30 0.40 6.64
N ASP A 401 4.03 -0.10 5.64
CA ASP A 401 5.24 0.54 5.13
C ASP A 401 4.93 1.91 4.49
N LEU A 402 5.98 2.69 4.25
CA LEU A 402 5.89 4.01 3.63
C LEU A 402 5.56 3.89 2.14
N ILE A 403 4.58 4.66 1.68
CA ILE A 403 4.16 4.72 0.27
C ILE A 403 4.44 6.12 -0.27
N VAL A 404 5.14 6.18 -1.40
CA VAL A 404 5.47 7.43 -2.11
C VAL A 404 4.84 7.39 -3.49
N GLU A 405 4.24 8.50 -3.89
CA GLU A 405 3.86 8.75 -5.29
C GLU A 405 4.87 9.69 -5.93
N SER A 406 5.19 9.43 -7.19
CA SER A 406 5.95 10.31 -8.08
C SER A 406 5.22 10.39 -9.41
N PHE A 407 5.18 11.57 -10.01
CA PHE A 407 4.59 11.75 -11.33
C PHE A 407 5.38 12.69 -12.22
N ASP A 408 5.25 12.45 -13.52
CA ASP A 408 5.88 13.20 -14.62
C ASP A 408 4.90 13.22 -15.80
N ASP A 409 4.14 14.30 -15.90
CA ASP A 409 3.09 14.44 -16.89
C ASP A 409 3.49 15.54 -17.90
N ILE A 410 3.37 15.26 -19.19
CA ILE A 410 3.74 16.16 -20.30
C ILE A 410 2.56 16.34 -21.23
N GLU A 411 2.15 17.60 -21.41
CA GLU A 411 1.03 18.00 -22.24
C GLU A 411 1.53 18.84 -23.41
N TYR A 412 1.20 18.44 -24.64
CA TYR A 412 1.53 19.18 -25.86
C TYR A 412 0.34 20.01 -26.35
N ASP A 413 0.66 21.25 -26.74
CA ASP A 413 -0.23 22.28 -27.26
C ASP A 413 0.23 22.65 -28.67
N TYR A 414 -0.63 22.57 -29.68
CA TYR A 414 -0.32 23.06 -31.03
C TYR A 414 -1.23 24.23 -31.38
N LEU A 415 -0.64 25.23 -32.04
CA LEU A 415 -1.43 26.28 -32.66
C LEU A 415 -2.01 25.77 -33.98
N ALA A 416 -3.24 26.20 -34.29
CA ALA A 416 -3.89 25.86 -35.54
C ALA A 416 -3.01 26.27 -36.74
N PRO A 417 -3.03 25.50 -37.85
CA PRO A 417 -2.36 25.89 -39.08
C PRO A 417 -2.76 27.30 -39.51
N ILE A 418 -1.81 28.04 -40.07
CA ILE A 418 -2.11 29.34 -40.68
C ILE A 418 -2.81 29.05 -42.01
N ASP A 419 -4.14 29.12 -42.01
CA ASP A 419 -4.94 29.04 -43.22
C ASP A 419 -4.83 30.35 -44.02
N HIS A 420 -4.79 30.22 -45.35
CA HIS A 420 -5.01 31.36 -46.24
C HIS A 420 -6.50 31.73 -46.21
N LEU A 421 -6.83 32.91 -45.69
CA LEU A 421 -8.08 33.60 -46.04
C LEU A 421 -7.94 34.26 -47.42
#